data_AF-A0A1B7N438-F1
#
_entry.id   AF-A0A1B7N438-F1
#
_cell.length_a   1.000
_cell.length_b   1.000
_cell.length_c   1.000
_cell.angle_alpha   90.00
_cell.angle_beta   90.00
_cell.angle_gamma   90.00
#
_symmetry.space_group_name_H-M   'P 1'
#
loop_
_entity.id
_entity.type
_entity.pdbx_description
1 polymer ?
#
loop_
_entity_poly.entity_id
_entity_poly.type
_entity_poly.pdbx_seq_one_letter_code
_entity_poly.pdbx_strand_id
1 'polypeptide(L)'
;MNTTVRTACINGDLSTAEELLMQEIANGENYRSYADRSIVMARKLDWDHALDDATKSISIQPSFIGYVSKGISLCGKKQVRDAKRAFDLASIFTDGDPKTYHLLFLIKSIALFRANQHAEAIRRVRELAAACPDADTTLASRTIEVYLLIQLGNNAMDRACPTEATGHFTAAVNAGTFLTKSPVDSKYEEFVVLFGCDLNSLWQTANQKRCHALLKAGRLAEVFEAFRYMADMSFMQELSTFRDHAPNADATPDMCKYDDENDSISDIDSYIDHVDELA
;
A
#
# COMPACT_ATOMS: atom_id res chain seq x y z
N MET A 1 19.79 0.97 5.95
CA MET A 1 19.82 1.64 4.64
C MET A 1 20.04 3.14 4.75
N ASN A 2 21.09 3.64 4.07
CA ASN A 2 21.31 5.07 3.82
C ASN A 2 20.13 5.66 3.02
N THR A 3 19.79 6.93 3.26
CA THR A 3 18.67 7.64 2.60
C THR A 3 18.74 7.56 1.06
N THR A 4 19.91 7.74 0.45
CA THR A 4 20.04 7.70 -1.02
C THR A 4 19.75 6.31 -1.58
N VAL A 5 20.29 5.27 -0.95
CA VAL A 5 20.03 3.87 -1.30
C VAL A 5 18.55 3.54 -1.10
N ARG A 6 17.96 4.00 0.00
CA ARG A 6 16.53 3.80 0.30
C ARG A 6 15.66 4.43 -0.79
N THR A 7 15.93 5.67 -1.18
CA THR A 7 15.20 6.36 -2.25
C THR A 7 15.32 5.64 -3.58
N ALA A 8 16.53 5.18 -3.95
CA ALA A 8 16.74 4.38 -5.15
C ALA A 8 15.90 3.09 -5.12
N CYS A 9 15.88 2.37 -3.99
CA CYS A 9 15.02 1.20 -3.80
C CYS A 9 13.53 1.52 -3.94
N ILE A 10 13.05 2.61 -3.34
CA ILE A 10 11.64 3.03 -3.42
C ILE A 10 11.25 3.32 -4.88
N ASN A 11 12.13 4.00 -5.61
CA ASN A 11 11.92 4.33 -7.02
C ASN A 11 12.11 3.13 -7.97
N GLY A 12 12.58 1.99 -7.46
CA GLY A 12 12.88 0.80 -8.26
C GLY A 12 14.21 0.87 -9.04
N ASP A 13 15.04 1.88 -8.78
CA ASP A 13 16.39 2.00 -9.35
C ASP A 13 17.39 1.12 -8.58
N LEU A 14 17.26 -0.19 -8.82
CA LEU A 14 18.07 -1.21 -8.13
C LEU A 14 19.54 -1.16 -8.55
N SER A 15 19.85 -0.69 -9.75
CA SER A 15 21.23 -0.55 -10.24
C SER A 15 21.97 0.53 -9.47
N THR A 16 21.38 1.72 -9.33
CA THR A 16 21.98 2.79 -8.52
C THR A 16 22.10 2.36 -7.05
N ALA A 17 21.09 1.68 -6.50
CA ALA A 17 21.15 1.18 -5.13
C ALA A 17 22.32 0.18 -4.92
N GLU A 18 22.52 -0.75 -5.86
CA GLU A 18 23.63 -1.70 -5.85
C GLU A 18 24.98 -1.00 -5.94
N GLU A 19 25.17 -0.08 -6.88
CA GLU A 19 26.43 0.64 -7.08
C GLU A 19 26.85 1.40 -5.82
N LEU A 20 25.90 2.12 -5.20
CA LEU A 20 26.13 2.84 -3.95
C LEU A 20 26.54 1.89 -2.83
N LEU A 21 25.87 0.75 -2.68
CA LEU A 21 26.19 -0.25 -1.66
C LEU A 21 27.53 -0.93 -1.92
N MET A 22 27.92 -1.16 -3.18
CA MET A 22 29.25 -1.65 -3.53
C MET A 22 30.34 -0.67 -3.10
N GLN A 23 30.14 0.64 -3.30
CA GLN A 23 31.06 1.66 -2.84
C GLN A 23 31.14 1.72 -1.31
N GLU A 24 30.00 1.65 -0.61
CA GLU A 24 29.98 1.59 0.87
C GLU A 24 30.77 0.38 1.40
N ILE A 25 30.59 -0.80 0.78
CA ILE A 25 31.30 -2.03 1.15
C ILE A 25 32.81 -1.93 0.86
N ALA A 26 33.19 -1.32 -0.27
CA ALA A 26 34.60 -1.12 -0.62
C ALA A 26 35.32 -0.16 0.34
N ASN A 27 34.58 0.80 0.91
CA ASN A 27 35.10 1.79 1.85
C ASN A 27 35.08 1.31 3.32
N GLY A 28 34.48 0.14 3.62
CA GLY A 28 34.54 -0.49 4.94
C GLY A 28 33.63 -1.72 5.08
N GLU A 29 34.01 -2.67 5.94
CA GLU A 29 33.18 -3.85 6.26
C GLU A 29 32.00 -3.48 7.18
N ASN A 30 30.97 -2.86 6.63
CA ASN A 30 29.73 -2.56 7.35
C ASN A 30 28.70 -3.68 7.14
N TYR A 31 28.35 -4.40 8.22
CA TYR A 31 27.33 -5.47 8.14
C TYR A 31 26.00 -4.97 7.58
N ARG A 32 25.64 -3.70 7.79
CA ARG A 32 24.39 -3.12 7.29
C ARG A 32 24.42 -2.99 5.77
N SER A 33 25.51 -2.52 5.18
CA SER A 33 25.63 -2.38 3.72
C SER A 33 25.54 -3.75 3.02
N TYR A 34 26.11 -4.81 3.61
CA TYR A 34 25.89 -6.17 3.13
C TYR A 34 24.42 -6.62 3.25
N ALA A 35 23.75 -6.37 4.38
CA ALA A 35 22.33 -6.74 4.53
C ALA A 35 21.40 -5.95 3.59
N ASP A 36 21.69 -4.67 3.37
CA ASP A 36 20.98 -3.80 2.44
C ASP A 36 21.23 -4.26 0.99
N ARG A 37 22.46 -4.66 0.62
CA ARG A 37 22.77 -5.18 -0.72
C ARG A 37 22.11 -6.53 -0.97
N SER A 38 22.03 -7.37 0.06
CA SER A 38 21.25 -8.62 0.00
C SER A 38 19.80 -8.38 -0.40
N ILE A 39 19.14 -7.35 0.15
CA ILE A 39 17.77 -6.97 -0.23
C ILE A 39 17.69 -6.54 -1.70
N VAL A 40 18.65 -5.73 -2.17
CA VAL A 40 18.72 -5.30 -3.57
C VAL A 40 18.89 -6.51 -4.51
N MET A 41 19.81 -7.43 -4.21
CA MET A 41 20.01 -8.66 -4.98
C MET A 41 18.76 -9.54 -4.99
N ALA A 42 18.08 -9.69 -3.85
CA ALA A 42 16.83 -10.42 -3.76
C ALA A 42 15.74 -9.77 -4.65
N ARG A 43 15.68 -8.43 -4.71
CA ARG A 43 14.74 -7.73 -5.61
C ARG A 43 15.08 -7.89 -7.08
N LYS A 44 16.36 -8.06 -7.42
CA LYS A 44 16.83 -8.44 -8.76
C LYS A 44 16.62 -9.93 -9.09
N LEU A 45 16.06 -10.70 -8.15
CA LEU A 45 15.89 -12.17 -8.23
C LEU A 45 17.22 -12.93 -8.24
N ASP A 46 18.33 -12.28 -7.87
CA ASP A 46 19.64 -12.91 -7.70
C ASP A 46 19.78 -13.44 -6.28
N TRP A 47 19.15 -14.58 -6.04
CA TRP A 47 19.01 -15.16 -4.70
C TRP A 47 20.31 -15.71 -4.12
N ASP A 48 21.26 -16.08 -4.98
CA ASP A 48 22.55 -16.61 -4.56
C ASP A 48 23.41 -15.48 -3.97
N HIS A 49 23.63 -14.40 -4.71
CA HIS A 49 24.35 -13.24 -4.19
C HIS A 49 23.60 -12.61 -3.00
N ALA A 50 22.26 -12.61 -3.04
CA ALA A 50 21.47 -12.16 -1.89
C ALA A 50 21.74 -12.99 -0.62
N LEU A 51 21.86 -14.32 -0.73
CA LEU A 51 22.12 -15.17 0.43
C LEU A 51 23.56 -15.03 0.93
N ASP A 52 24.51 -14.89 0.01
CA ASP A 52 25.93 -14.67 0.34
C ASP A 52 26.11 -13.37 1.12
N ASP A 53 25.51 -12.28 0.64
CA ASP A 53 25.54 -10.97 1.31
C ASP A 53 24.88 -11.01 2.69
N ALA A 54 23.72 -11.66 2.81
CA ALA A 54 23.06 -11.82 4.12
C ALA A 54 23.93 -12.64 5.09
N THR A 55 24.60 -13.67 4.59
CA THR A 55 25.49 -14.52 5.38
C THR A 55 26.75 -13.76 5.82
N LYS A 56 27.35 -12.98 4.91
CA LYS A 56 28.48 -12.11 5.23
C LYS A 56 28.08 -11.05 6.26
N SER A 57 26.92 -10.41 6.11
CA SER A 57 26.37 -9.48 7.10
C SER A 57 26.29 -10.11 8.51
N ILE A 58 25.63 -11.27 8.63
CA ILE A 58 25.49 -11.99 9.90
C ILE A 58 26.85 -12.40 10.48
N SER A 59 27.81 -12.78 9.62
CA SER A 59 29.17 -13.16 10.06
C SER A 59 29.98 -12.00 10.65
N ILE A 60 29.75 -10.78 10.14
CA ILE A 60 30.36 -9.56 10.70
C ILE A 60 29.65 -9.21 12.01
N GLN A 61 28.32 -9.14 11.99
CA GLN A 61 27.51 -8.87 13.17
C GLN A 61 26.10 -9.47 13.02
N PRO A 62 25.72 -10.43 13.86
CA PRO A 62 24.33 -10.88 13.96
C PRO A 62 23.40 -9.70 14.28
N SER A 63 22.35 -9.53 13.48
CA SER A 63 21.43 -8.39 13.61
C SER A 63 20.06 -8.72 13.04
N PHE A 64 19.05 -7.93 13.44
CA PHE A 64 17.69 -8.01 12.90
C PHE A 64 17.69 -8.02 11.37
N ILE A 65 18.33 -7.03 10.75
CA ILE A 65 18.33 -6.86 9.29
C ILE A 65 19.10 -7.99 8.59
N GLY A 66 20.22 -8.46 9.15
CA GLY A 66 20.96 -9.60 8.57
C GLY A 66 20.12 -10.86 8.49
N TYR A 67 19.39 -11.19 9.57
CA TYR A 67 18.50 -12.36 9.60
C TYR A 67 17.22 -12.17 8.77
N VAL A 68 16.66 -10.97 8.70
CA VAL A 68 15.55 -10.65 7.79
C VAL A 68 15.97 -10.84 6.33
N SER A 69 17.11 -10.26 5.92
CA SER A 69 17.65 -10.40 4.57
C SER A 69 17.89 -11.87 4.23
N LYS A 70 18.49 -12.63 5.16
CA LYS A 70 18.66 -14.09 5.00
C LYS A 70 17.33 -14.82 4.80
N GLY A 71 16.32 -14.51 5.61
CA GLY A 71 14.99 -15.10 5.49
C GLY A 71 14.34 -14.82 4.12
N ILE A 72 14.47 -13.59 3.62
CA ILE A 72 13.98 -13.20 2.29
C ILE A 72 14.71 -13.97 1.18
N SER A 73 16.04 -14.01 1.21
CA SER A 73 16.86 -14.72 0.21
C SER A 73 16.54 -16.22 0.18
N LEU A 74 16.43 -16.86 1.34
CA LEU A 74 16.06 -18.27 1.46
C LEU A 74 14.64 -18.56 0.93
N CYS A 75 13.69 -17.64 1.15
CA CYS A 75 12.36 -17.73 0.53
C CYS A 75 12.42 -17.67 -0.99
N GLY A 76 13.24 -16.78 -1.56
CA GLY A 76 13.51 -16.71 -3.00
C GLY A 76 14.05 -18.03 -3.56
N LYS A 77 14.99 -18.65 -2.85
CA LYS A 77 15.52 -20.00 -3.13
C LYS A 77 14.56 -21.15 -2.83
N LYS A 78 13.33 -20.87 -2.39
CA LYS A 78 12.32 -21.86 -1.97
C LYS A 78 12.77 -22.76 -0.80
N GLN A 79 13.77 -22.36 -0.03
CA GLN A 79 14.25 -23.03 1.19
C GLN A 79 13.42 -22.60 2.40
N VAL A 80 12.10 -22.86 2.34
CA VAL A 80 11.09 -22.32 3.28
C VAL A 80 11.38 -22.67 4.74
N ARG A 81 11.90 -23.87 5.02
CA ARG A 81 12.21 -24.30 6.39
C ARG A 81 13.31 -23.45 7.01
N ASP A 82 14.37 -23.20 6.26
CA ASP A 82 15.51 -22.42 6.74
C ASP A 82 15.18 -20.93 6.77
N ALA A 83 14.36 -20.45 5.84
CA ALA A 83 13.81 -19.10 5.88
C ALA A 83 13.02 -18.84 7.18
N LYS A 84 12.15 -19.78 7.58
CA LYS A 84 11.40 -19.67 8.84
C LYS A 84 12.34 -19.56 10.04
N ARG A 85 13.38 -20.40 10.11
CA ARG A 85 14.41 -20.33 11.16
C ARG A 85 15.14 -18.99 11.17
N ALA A 86 15.50 -18.45 10.00
CA ALA A 86 16.13 -17.13 9.92
C ALA A 86 15.23 -16.03 10.46
N PHE A 87 13.93 -16.03 10.12
CA PHE A 87 12.99 -15.08 10.71
C PHE A 87 12.77 -15.28 12.21
N ASP A 88 12.79 -16.53 12.69
CA ASP A 88 12.70 -16.80 14.12
C ASP A 88 13.93 -16.24 14.86
N LEU A 89 15.13 -16.37 14.28
CA LEU A 89 16.34 -15.72 14.79
C LEU A 89 16.26 -14.19 14.73
N ALA A 90 15.67 -13.61 13.68
CA ALA A 90 15.44 -12.16 13.61
C ALA A 90 14.56 -11.65 14.77
N SER A 91 13.59 -12.47 15.22
CA SER A 91 12.69 -12.09 16.32
C SER A 91 13.40 -11.85 17.65
N ILE A 92 14.59 -12.45 17.86
CA ILE A 92 15.40 -12.23 19.07
C ILE A 92 15.87 -10.77 19.16
N PHE A 93 16.00 -10.08 18.03
CA PHE A 93 16.47 -8.69 17.94
C PHE A 93 15.33 -7.67 17.93
N THR A 94 14.09 -8.07 18.22
CA THR A 94 12.98 -7.10 18.33
C THR A 94 12.90 -6.48 19.72
N ASP A 95 13.71 -6.94 20.69
CA ASP A 95 13.78 -6.45 22.07
C ASP A 95 12.41 -6.38 22.78
N GLY A 96 11.47 -7.23 22.37
CA GLY A 96 10.09 -7.22 22.86
C GLY A 96 9.24 -6.04 22.38
N ASP A 97 9.74 -5.18 21.48
CA ASP A 97 8.96 -4.10 20.88
C ASP A 97 7.84 -4.67 19.98
N PRO A 98 6.56 -4.44 20.33
CA PRO A 98 5.44 -5.00 19.57
C PRO A 98 5.42 -4.53 18.11
N LYS A 99 5.80 -3.27 17.85
CA LYS A 99 5.79 -2.70 16.49
C LYS A 99 6.79 -3.40 15.58
N THR A 100 8.02 -3.58 16.05
CA THR A 100 9.08 -4.30 15.32
C THR A 100 8.72 -5.77 15.14
N TYR A 101 8.11 -6.39 16.15
CA TYR A 101 7.62 -7.77 16.05
C TYR A 101 6.51 -7.92 14.99
N HIS A 102 5.52 -7.02 14.97
CA HIS A 102 4.46 -7.01 13.96
C HIS A 102 5.01 -6.74 12.56
N LEU A 103 5.96 -5.81 12.42
CA LEU A 103 6.66 -5.56 11.16
C LEU A 103 7.36 -6.82 10.65
N LEU A 104 8.15 -7.49 11.50
CA LEU A 104 8.81 -8.76 11.16
C LEU A 104 7.79 -9.82 10.73
N PHE A 105 6.66 -9.92 11.41
CA PHE A 105 5.60 -10.86 11.09
C PHE A 105 5.01 -10.63 9.70
N LEU A 106 4.79 -9.36 9.32
CA LEU A 106 4.31 -8.98 8.00
C LEU A 106 5.38 -9.23 6.91
N ILE A 107 6.65 -8.88 7.17
CA ILE A 107 7.78 -9.19 6.28
C ILE A 107 7.87 -10.69 6.00
N LYS A 108 7.83 -11.51 7.06
CA LYS A 108 7.81 -12.98 6.97
C LYS A 108 6.64 -13.47 6.13
N SER A 109 5.46 -12.89 6.29
CA SER A 109 4.26 -13.28 5.55
C SER A 109 4.41 -12.99 4.04
N ILE A 110 4.90 -11.82 3.65
CA ILE A 110 5.15 -11.48 2.24
C ILE A 110 6.25 -12.37 1.64
N ALA A 111 7.34 -12.61 2.37
CA ALA A 111 8.42 -13.48 1.91
C ALA A 111 7.95 -14.93 1.70
N LEU A 112 7.17 -15.48 2.65
CA LEU A 112 6.57 -16.80 2.53
C LEU A 112 5.59 -16.89 1.36
N PHE A 113 4.81 -15.84 1.12
CA PHE A 113 3.95 -15.76 -0.06
C PHE A 113 4.77 -15.89 -1.36
N ARG A 114 5.87 -15.16 -1.49
CA ARG A 114 6.80 -15.26 -2.64
C ARG A 114 7.44 -16.64 -2.76
N ALA A 115 7.54 -17.39 -1.66
CA ALA A 115 7.96 -18.79 -1.63
C ALA A 115 6.82 -19.79 -1.92
N ASN A 116 5.71 -19.35 -2.51
CA ASN A 116 4.51 -20.14 -2.85
C ASN A 116 3.72 -20.68 -1.63
N GLN A 117 3.97 -20.15 -0.43
CA GLN A 117 3.20 -20.50 0.77
C GLN A 117 1.98 -19.58 0.93
N HIS A 118 1.17 -19.44 -0.13
CA HIS A 118 0.14 -18.41 -0.23
C HIS A 118 -0.92 -18.50 0.87
N ALA A 119 -1.47 -19.70 1.10
CA ALA A 119 -2.51 -19.92 2.11
C ALA A 119 -1.99 -19.64 3.53
N GLU A 120 -0.75 -20.07 3.84
CA GLU A 120 -0.14 -19.79 5.13
C GLU A 120 0.09 -18.29 5.34
N ALA A 121 0.60 -17.60 4.31
CA ALA A 121 0.87 -16.16 4.39
C ALA A 121 -0.40 -15.34 4.65
N ILE A 122 -1.48 -15.58 3.88
CA ILE A 122 -2.74 -14.84 4.06
C ILE A 122 -3.38 -15.16 5.41
N ARG A 123 -3.38 -16.43 5.83
CA ARG A 123 -3.90 -16.83 7.15
C ARG A 123 -3.18 -16.10 8.27
N ARG A 124 -1.83 -16.05 8.22
CA ARG A 124 -1.01 -15.36 9.22
C ARG A 124 -1.36 -13.87 9.30
N VAL A 125 -1.45 -13.18 8.16
CA VAL A 125 -1.79 -11.74 8.13
C VAL A 125 -3.15 -11.47 8.78
N ARG A 126 -4.16 -12.31 8.49
CA ARG A 126 -5.49 -12.20 9.12
C ARG A 126 -5.47 -12.48 10.62
N GLU A 127 -4.70 -13.48 11.05
CA GLU A 127 -4.52 -13.79 12.47
C GLU A 127 -3.87 -12.63 13.23
N LEU A 128 -2.88 -11.95 12.64
CA LEU A 128 -2.26 -10.77 13.25
C LEU A 128 -3.29 -9.63 13.41
N ALA A 129 -4.07 -9.34 12.38
CA ALA A 129 -5.13 -8.32 12.43
C ALA A 129 -6.19 -8.62 13.50
N ALA A 130 -6.50 -9.91 13.73
CA ALA A 130 -7.48 -10.33 14.73
C ALA A 130 -6.93 -10.34 16.16
N ALA A 131 -5.66 -10.71 16.34
CA ALA A 131 -5.02 -10.84 17.65
C ALA A 131 -4.58 -9.50 18.23
N CYS A 132 -4.25 -8.52 17.38
CA CYS A 132 -3.72 -7.23 17.78
C CYS A 132 -4.59 -6.10 17.20
N PRO A 133 -5.68 -5.70 17.90
CA PRO A 133 -6.62 -4.71 17.39
C PRO A 133 -6.09 -3.27 17.52
N ASP A 134 -4.77 -3.07 17.55
CA ASP A 134 -4.21 -1.73 17.43
C ASP A 134 -4.42 -1.22 16.00
N ALA A 135 -4.75 0.07 15.87
CA ALA A 135 -5.19 0.64 14.61
C ALA A 135 -4.09 0.55 13.53
N ASP A 136 -2.83 0.81 13.90
CA ASP A 136 -1.69 0.81 12.97
C ASP A 136 -1.42 -0.61 12.44
N THR A 137 -1.35 -1.62 13.30
CA THR A 137 -1.10 -3.02 12.90
C THR A 137 -2.28 -3.60 12.14
N THR A 138 -3.51 -3.27 12.54
CA THR A 138 -4.72 -3.68 11.81
C THR A 138 -4.70 -3.11 10.40
N LEU A 139 -4.38 -1.81 10.25
CA LEU A 139 -4.29 -1.14 8.96
C LEU A 139 -3.18 -1.73 8.09
N ALA A 140 -2.01 -2.00 8.69
CA ALA A 140 -0.89 -2.64 8.00
C ALA A 140 -1.24 -4.04 7.52
N SER A 141 -1.82 -4.86 8.38
CA SER A 141 -2.22 -6.22 8.07
C SER A 141 -3.25 -6.25 6.95
N ARG A 142 -4.27 -5.39 7.00
CA ARG A 142 -5.28 -5.28 5.93
C ARG A 142 -4.68 -4.78 4.61
N THR A 143 -3.77 -3.82 4.66
CA THR A 143 -3.05 -3.32 3.46
C THR A 143 -2.24 -4.44 2.82
N ILE A 144 -1.50 -5.22 3.62
CA ILE A 144 -0.75 -6.37 3.12
C ILE A 144 -1.67 -7.47 2.61
N GLU A 145 -2.80 -7.75 3.27
CA GLU A 145 -3.78 -8.73 2.76
C GLU A 145 -4.27 -8.36 1.34
N VAL A 146 -4.65 -7.10 1.12
CA VAL A 146 -5.06 -6.60 -0.20
C VAL A 146 -3.94 -6.80 -1.22
N TYR A 147 -2.71 -6.44 -0.88
CA TYR A 147 -1.55 -6.68 -1.74
C TYR A 147 -1.40 -8.16 -2.11
N LEU A 148 -1.46 -9.07 -1.13
CA LEU A 148 -1.31 -10.52 -1.37
C LEU A 148 -2.44 -11.09 -2.24
N LEU A 149 -3.68 -10.60 -2.08
CA LEU A 149 -4.81 -10.99 -2.93
C LEU A 149 -4.62 -10.52 -4.37
N ILE A 150 -4.10 -9.31 -4.60
CA ILE A 150 -3.74 -8.84 -5.94
C ILE A 150 -2.66 -9.73 -6.55
N GLN A 151 -1.63 -10.12 -5.77
CA GLN A 151 -0.59 -11.01 -6.27
C GLN A 151 -1.14 -12.40 -6.62
N LEU A 152 -2.10 -12.94 -5.85
CA LEU A 152 -2.78 -14.19 -6.23
C LEU A 152 -3.54 -14.06 -7.54
N GLY A 153 -4.24 -12.94 -7.74
CA GLY A 153 -4.92 -12.66 -8.99
C GLY A 153 -3.95 -12.59 -10.17
N ASN A 154 -2.79 -11.95 -10.00
CA ASN A 154 -1.74 -11.92 -11.03
C ASN A 154 -1.23 -13.34 -11.35
N ASN A 155 -0.91 -14.14 -10.34
CA ASN A 155 -0.47 -15.52 -10.53
C ASN A 155 -1.52 -16.36 -11.28
N ALA A 156 -2.81 -16.18 -10.98
CA ALA A 156 -3.89 -16.84 -11.69
C ALA A 156 -4.00 -16.38 -13.15
N MET A 157 -3.77 -15.09 -13.44
CA MET A 157 -3.71 -14.56 -14.80
C MET A 157 -2.53 -15.13 -15.60
N ASP A 158 -1.36 -15.27 -14.98
CA ASP A 158 -0.17 -15.85 -15.61
C ASP A 158 -0.39 -17.34 -15.98
N ARG A 159 -1.20 -18.05 -15.18
CA ARG A 159 -1.67 -19.41 -15.48
C ARG A 159 -2.85 -19.48 -16.45
N ALA A 160 -3.30 -18.35 -16.99
CA ALA A 160 -4.50 -18.24 -17.84
C ALA A 160 -5.80 -18.75 -17.18
N CYS A 161 -5.96 -18.50 -15.88
CA CYS A 161 -7.16 -18.84 -15.09
C CYS A 161 -7.97 -17.57 -14.73
N PRO A 162 -8.65 -16.92 -15.69
CA PRO A 162 -9.27 -15.61 -15.47
C PRO A 162 -10.41 -15.63 -14.44
N THR A 163 -11.16 -16.73 -14.31
CA THR A 163 -12.21 -16.87 -13.30
C THR A 163 -11.65 -16.90 -11.88
N GLU A 164 -10.55 -17.61 -11.66
CA GLU A 164 -9.83 -17.62 -10.37
C GLU A 164 -9.26 -16.23 -10.07
N ALA A 165 -8.64 -15.60 -11.08
CA ALA A 165 -8.12 -14.24 -10.97
C ALA A 165 -9.21 -13.23 -10.57
N THR A 166 -10.40 -13.30 -11.19
CA THR A 166 -11.55 -12.47 -10.80
C THR A 166 -11.88 -12.65 -9.33
N GLY A 167 -11.93 -13.90 -8.83
CA GLY A 167 -12.20 -14.16 -7.42
C GLY A 167 -11.23 -13.45 -6.48
N HIS A 168 -9.93 -13.54 -6.77
CA HIS A 168 -8.89 -12.88 -6.00
C HIS A 168 -8.95 -11.35 -6.07
N PHE A 169 -9.14 -10.77 -7.26
CA PHE A 169 -9.25 -9.32 -7.39
C PHE A 169 -10.53 -8.76 -6.76
N THR A 170 -11.65 -9.48 -6.84
CA THR A 170 -12.89 -9.10 -6.11
C THR A 170 -12.67 -9.13 -4.60
N ALA A 171 -12.00 -10.16 -4.08
CA ALA A 171 -11.65 -10.19 -2.66
C ALA A 171 -10.74 -9.02 -2.26
N ALA A 172 -9.76 -8.67 -3.09
CA ALA A 172 -8.88 -7.52 -2.85
C ALA A 172 -9.64 -6.19 -2.82
N VAL A 173 -10.55 -5.96 -3.76
CA VAL A 173 -11.38 -4.74 -3.82
C VAL A 173 -12.26 -4.62 -2.57
N ASN A 174 -12.92 -5.71 -2.18
CA ASN A 174 -13.80 -5.72 -1.01
C ASN A 174 -13.01 -5.49 0.30
N ALA A 175 -11.85 -6.12 0.43
CA ALA A 175 -10.98 -5.95 1.60
C ALA A 175 -10.39 -4.54 1.69
N GLY A 176 -10.10 -3.91 0.54
CA GLY A 176 -9.37 -2.65 0.41
C GLY A 176 -10.22 -1.38 0.36
N THR A 177 -11.53 -1.44 0.59
CA THR A 177 -12.42 -0.26 0.54
C THR A 177 -11.99 0.90 1.44
N PHE A 178 -11.24 0.63 2.51
CA PHE A 178 -10.70 1.66 3.40
C PHE A 178 -9.57 2.50 2.75
N LEU A 179 -8.88 1.97 1.74
CA LEU A 179 -7.78 2.63 1.05
C LEU A 179 -8.25 3.79 0.14
N THR A 180 -9.56 3.94 -0.09
CA THR A 180 -10.10 5.07 -0.86
C THR A 180 -10.19 6.36 -0.04
N LYS A 181 -10.03 6.29 1.29
CA LYS A 181 -10.26 7.43 2.20
C LYS A 181 -9.00 7.96 2.86
N SER A 182 -7.89 7.23 2.81
CA SER A 182 -6.67 7.62 3.50
C SER A 182 -5.46 7.24 2.65
N PRO A 183 -4.54 8.17 2.39
CA PRO A 183 -3.28 7.83 1.76
C PRO A 183 -2.52 6.84 2.63
N VAL A 184 -1.83 5.93 1.96
CA VAL A 184 -0.96 4.94 2.60
C VAL A 184 0.23 5.69 3.21
N ASP A 185 0.31 5.68 4.54
CA ASP A 185 1.32 6.37 5.34
C ASP A 185 2.77 5.99 4.93
N SER A 186 3.71 6.91 5.11
CA SER A 186 5.17 6.68 5.08
C SER A 186 5.63 5.43 5.84
N LYS A 187 4.87 5.01 6.85
CA LYS A 187 5.09 3.78 7.64
C LYS A 187 5.14 2.49 6.80
N TYR A 188 4.63 2.50 5.57
CA TYR A 188 4.63 1.33 4.68
C TYR A 188 5.82 1.27 3.71
N GLU A 189 6.66 2.30 3.68
CA GLU A 189 7.83 2.35 2.82
C GLU A 189 8.77 1.16 3.02
N GLU A 190 8.84 0.59 4.21
CA GLU A 190 9.70 -0.57 4.46
C GLU A 190 9.33 -1.76 3.58
N PHE A 191 8.03 -1.99 3.35
CA PHE A 191 7.58 -3.03 2.42
C PHE A 191 7.92 -2.68 0.96
N VAL A 192 7.88 -1.39 0.60
CA VAL A 192 8.30 -0.92 -0.72
C VAL A 192 9.81 -1.15 -0.93
N VAL A 193 10.63 -0.84 0.07
CA VAL A 193 12.07 -1.05 0.03
C VAL A 193 12.41 -2.53 -0.10
N LEU A 194 11.83 -3.37 0.75
CA LEU A 194 12.14 -4.80 0.82
C LEU A 194 11.62 -5.59 -0.38
N PHE A 195 10.44 -5.22 -0.89
CA PHE A 195 9.71 -6.06 -1.85
C PHE A 195 9.37 -5.34 -3.16
N GLY A 196 9.50 -4.02 -3.25
CA GLY A 196 9.05 -3.25 -4.42
C GLY A 196 7.52 -3.25 -4.55
N CYS A 197 6.80 -3.30 -3.43
CA CYS A 197 5.34 -3.24 -3.44
C CYS A 197 4.87 -1.83 -3.82
N ASP A 198 3.99 -1.69 -4.81
CA ASP A 198 3.20 -0.46 -4.94
C ASP A 198 1.98 -0.58 -4.01
N LEU A 199 2.05 0.13 -2.88
CA LEU A 199 0.99 0.14 -1.88
C LEU A 199 0.03 1.33 -2.04
N ASN A 200 0.42 2.37 -2.77
CA ASN A 200 -0.32 3.63 -2.86
C ASN A 200 -1.55 3.52 -3.76
N SER A 201 -1.50 2.62 -4.75
CA SER A 201 -2.56 2.46 -5.76
C SER A 201 -3.36 1.16 -5.62
N LEU A 202 -3.24 0.44 -4.49
CA LEU A 202 -3.73 -0.94 -4.37
C LEU A 202 -5.20 -1.11 -4.74
N TRP A 203 -6.09 -0.24 -4.24
CA TRP A 203 -7.52 -0.38 -4.50
C TRP A 203 -7.87 -0.09 -5.96
N GLN A 204 -7.25 0.94 -6.56
CA GLN A 204 -7.42 1.27 -7.97
C GLN A 204 -6.86 0.13 -8.85
N THR A 205 -5.66 -0.34 -8.54
CA THR A 205 -4.99 -1.46 -9.23
C THR A 205 -5.81 -2.74 -9.13
N ALA A 206 -6.37 -3.07 -7.95
CA ALA A 206 -7.23 -4.23 -7.77
C ALA A 206 -8.49 -4.15 -8.65
N ASN A 207 -9.14 -2.98 -8.71
CA ASN A 207 -10.33 -2.81 -9.55
C ASN A 207 -10.01 -2.89 -11.05
N GLN A 208 -8.95 -2.23 -11.52
CA GLN A 208 -8.52 -2.31 -12.92
C GLN A 208 -8.23 -3.76 -13.33
N LYS A 209 -7.48 -4.48 -12.49
CA LYS A 209 -7.17 -5.89 -12.71
C LYS A 209 -8.41 -6.78 -12.64
N ARG A 210 -9.37 -6.49 -11.75
CA ARG A 210 -10.67 -7.16 -11.68
C ARG A 210 -11.45 -7.02 -12.98
N CYS A 211 -11.59 -5.81 -13.50
CA CYS A 211 -12.27 -5.56 -14.79
C CYS A 211 -11.59 -6.31 -15.93
N HIS A 212 -10.25 -6.28 -15.98
CA HIS A 212 -9.48 -7.00 -16.99
C HIS A 212 -9.69 -8.53 -16.89
N ALA A 213 -9.67 -9.10 -15.69
CA ALA A 213 -9.91 -10.53 -15.48
C ALA A 213 -11.35 -10.93 -15.85
N LEU A 214 -12.36 -10.12 -15.46
CA LEU A 214 -13.76 -10.32 -15.83
C LEU A 214 -13.97 -10.32 -17.34
N LEU A 215 -13.33 -9.39 -18.06
CA LEU A 215 -13.36 -9.35 -19.52
C LEU A 215 -12.76 -10.61 -20.13
N LYS A 216 -11.58 -11.05 -19.65
CA LYS A 216 -10.98 -12.31 -20.10
C LYS A 216 -11.82 -13.55 -19.77
N ALA A 217 -12.62 -13.51 -18.71
CA ALA A 217 -13.56 -14.56 -18.34
C ALA A 217 -14.89 -14.50 -19.13
N GLY A 218 -15.09 -13.51 -20.02
CA GLY A 218 -16.34 -13.32 -20.76
C GLY A 218 -17.52 -12.81 -19.92
N ARG A 219 -17.26 -12.29 -18.71
CA ARG A 219 -18.29 -11.89 -17.73
C ARG A 219 -18.68 -10.42 -17.88
N LEU A 220 -19.19 -10.04 -19.05
CA LEU A 220 -19.44 -8.63 -19.42
C LEU A 220 -20.40 -7.89 -18.48
N ALA A 221 -21.46 -8.53 -17.99
CA ALA A 221 -22.41 -7.89 -17.05
C ALA A 221 -21.69 -7.39 -15.78
N GLU A 222 -20.82 -8.22 -15.22
CA GLU A 222 -20.04 -7.87 -14.03
C GLU A 222 -18.96 -6.84 -14.30
N VAL A 223 -18.47 -6.73 -15.55
CA VAL A 223 -17.59 -5.61 -15.95
C VAL A 223 -18.34 -4.27 -15.81
N PHE A 224 -19.58 -4.20 -16.28
CA PHE A 224 -20.40 -2.98 -16.13
C PHE A 224 -20.69 -2.66 -14.67
N GLU A 225 -21.02 -3.66 -13.85
CA GLU A 225 -21.21 -3.46 -12.41
C GLU A 225 -19.92 -2.99 -11.73
N ALA A 226 -18.77 -3.54 -12.12
CA ALA A 226 -17.47 -3.13 -11.62
C ALA A 226 -17.16 -1.67 -11.95
N PHE A 227 -17.44 -1.22 -13.17
CA PHE A 227 -17.27 0.17 -13.58
C PHE A 227 -18.18 1.12 -12.83
N ARG A 228 -19.47 0.77 -12.68
CA ARG A 228 -20.41 1.58 -11.91
C ARG A 228 -19.95 1.74 -10.47
N TYR A 229 -19.53 0.64 -9.83
CA TYR A 229 -19.00 0.67 -8.47
C TYR A 229 -17.77 1.59 -8.33
N MET A 230 -16.84 1.58 -9.29
CA MET A 230 -15.70 2.51 -9.27
C MET A 230 -16.13 3.96 -9.40
N ALA A 231 -17.09 4.27 -10.29
CA ALA A 231 -17.60 5.62 -10.47
C ALA A 231 -18.27 6.16 -9.19
N ASP A 232 -19.09 5.33 -8.55
CA ASP A 232 -19.76 5.68 -7.28
C ASP A 232 -18.74 5.97 -6.17
N MET A 233 -17.69 5.15 -6.05
CA MET A 233 -16.64 5.35 -5.05
C MET A 233 -15.79 6.61 -5.31
N SER A 234 -15.51 6.93 -6.58
CA SER A 234 -14.82 8.17 -6.95
C SER A 234 -15.65 9.40 -6.58
N PHE A 235 -16.94 9.38 -6.89
CA PHE A 235 -17.87 10.45 -6.54
C PHE A 235 -17.98 10.65 -5.02
N MET A 236 -18.04 9.56 -4.25
CA MET A 236 -18.03 9.62 -2.79
C MET A 236 -16.73 10.21 -2.22
N GLN A 237 -15.59 9.95 -2.88
CA GLN A 237 -14.30 10.53 -2.48
C GLN A 237 -14.29 12.04 -2.72
N GLU A 238 -14.76 12.51 -3.88
CA GLU A 238 -14.92 13.95 -4.16
C GLU A 238 -15.83 14.63 -3.12
N LEU A 239 -17.00 14.06 -2.83
CA LEU A 239 -17.92 14.58 -1.80
C LEU A 239 -17.27 14.67 -0.42
N SER A 240 -16.47 13.67 -0.02
CA SER A 240 -15.76 13.72 1.27
C SER A 240 -14.74 14.85 1.33
N THR A 241 -13.98 15.08 0.24
CA THR A 241 -13.05 16.21 0.17
C THR A 241 -13.77 17.55 0.27
N PHE A 242 -14.92 17.73 -0.40
CA PHE A 242 -15.73 18.94 -0.25
C PHE A 242 -16.19 19.18 1.19
N ARG A 243 -16.58 18.11 1.90
CA ARG A 243 -17.04 18.20 3.30
C ARG A 243 -15.93 18.63 4.26
N ASP A 244 -14.71 18.14 4.06
CA ASP A 244 -13.55 18.49 4.90
C ASP A 244 -13.06 19.93 4.66
N HIS A 245 -13.43 20.54 3.52
CA HIS A 245 -13.07 21.92 3.16
C HIS A 245 -14.21 22.94 3.40
N ALA A 246 -15.38 22.50 3.88
CA ALA A 246 -16.47 23.41 4.20
C ALA A 246 -16.13 24.18 5.50
N PRO A 247 -16.12 25.52 5.51
CA PRO A 247 -15.94 26.28 6.75
C PRO A 247 -17.10 25.96 7.70
N ASN A 248 -16.78 25.75 8.99
CA ASN A 248 -17.78 25.51 10.04
C ASN A 248 -18.87 26.58 9.97
N ALA A 249 -20.09 26.18 9.62
CA ALA A 249 -21.26 27.05 9.53
C ALA A 249 -21.75 27.60 10.89
N ASP A 250 -20.97 27.40 11.97
CA ASP A 250 -21.22 27.95 13.30
C ASP A 250 -20.46 29.26 13.57
N ALA A 251 -19.70 29.78 12.59
CA ALA A 251 -19.25 31.16 12.66
C ALA A 251 -20.44 32.08 12.29
N THR A 252 -21.12 32.62 13.30
CA THR A 252 -22.11 33.69 13.16
C THR A 252 -21.55 34.79 12.24
N PRO A 253 -22.21 35.10 11.11
CA PRO A 253 -21.74 36.17 10.23
C PRO A 253 -21.82 37.51 10.97
N ASP A 254 -20.72 38.23 11.03
CA ASP A 254 -20.67 39.60 11.54
C ASP A 254 -21.46 40.49 10.56
N MET A 255 -22.71 40.79 10.93
CA MET A 255 -23.60 41.64 10.15
C MET A 255 -23.07 43.07 10.24
N CYS A 256 -22.39 43.52 9.18
CA CYS A 256 -22.05 44.92 8.97
C CYS A 256 -23.29 45.79 9.19
N LYS A 257 -23.23 46.63 10.23
CA LYS A 257 -24.22 47.67 10.48
C LYS A 257 -24.18 48.65 9.31
N TYR A 258 -25.28 48.76 8.58
CA TYR A 258 -25.52 49.90 7.72
C TYR A 258 -26.05 51.01 8.59
N ASP A 259 -25.28 52.10 8.70
CA ASP A 259 -25.67 53.32 9.39
C ASP A 259 -26.80 54.00 8.61
N ASP A 260 -27.91 54.26 9.30
CA ASP A 260 -29.01 55.11 8.86
C ASP A 260 -28.52 56.56 8.73
N GLU A 261 -28.33 57.05 7.51
CA GLU A 261 -28.42 58.49 7.23
C GLU A 261 -29.52 58.73 6.19
N ASN A 262 -30.55 59.44 6.67
CA ASN A 262 -31.65 60.04 5.92
C ASN A 262 -31.14 60.78 4.69
N ASP A 263 -31.69 60.47 3.51
CA ASP A 263 -32.00 61.51 2.53
C ASP A 263 -33.21 61.11 1.65
N SER A 264 -34.35 61.71 2.02
CA SER A 264 -35.41 62.28 1.18
C SER A 264 -36.01 61.48 0.01
N ILE A 265 -37.29 61.12 0.20
CA ILE A 265 -38.24 60.65 -0.80
C ILE A 265 -38.75 61.81 -1.67
N SER A 266 -38.52 61.72 -2.98
CA SER A 266 -39.33 62.28 -4.09
C SER A 266 -38.67 61.75 -5.38
N ASP A 267 -39.26 60.90 -6.22
CA ASP A 267 -40.51 61.10 -6.92
C ASP A 267 -41.17 59.78 -7.35
N ILE A 268 -42.50 59.79 -7.27
CA ILE A 268 -43.44 58.84 -7.87
C ILE A 268 -43.66 59.26 -9.32
N ASP A 269 -43.68 58.29 -10.24
CA ASP A 269 -44.64 58.22 -11.37
C ASP A 269 -44.46 56.84 -12.03
N SER A 270 -45.28 55.84 -11.70
CA SER A 270 -46.57 55.49 -12.33
C SER A 270 -46.43 55.17 -13.83
N TYR A 271 -46.53 53.88 -14.18
CA TYR A 271 -47.30 53.37 -15.33
C TYR A 271 -47.37 51.83 -15.24
N ILE A 272 -48.47 51.39 -14.61
CA ILE A 272 -49.19 50.13 -14.83
C ILE A 272 -50.07 50.41 -16.08
N ASP A 273 -50.27 49.58 -17.11
CA ASP A 273 -50.84 48.23 -17.20
C ASP A 273 -50.74 47.78 -18.67
N HIS A 274 -50.55 46.48 -18.94
CA HIS A 274 -51.56 45.66 -19.62
C HIS A 274 -51.05 44.23 -19.85
N VAL A 275 -51.72 43.33 -19.12
CA VAL A 275 -51.91 41.92 -19.45
C VAL A 275 -52.82 41.85 -20.68
N ASP A 276 -52.49 40.99 -21.65
CA ASP A 276 -53.47 40.04 -22.20
C ASP A 276 -52.80 38.90 -23.00
N GLU A 277 -53.09 37.73 -22.46
CA GLU A 277 -53.08 36.35 -22.92
C GLU A 277 -53.65 36.14 -24.36
N LEU A 278 -53.09 35.19 -25.13
CA LEU A 278 -53.77 34.04 -25.76
C LEU A 278 -53.20 33.59 -27.12
N ALA A 279 -53.19 32.26 -27.25
CA ALA A 279 -53.09 31.38 -28.44
C ALA A 279 -51.68 31.00 -28.95
#